data_AF-A0A954QEG1-F1
#
_entry.id   AF-A0A954QEG1-F1
#
_cell.length_a   1.000
_cell.length_b   1.000
_cell.length_c   1.000
_cell.angle_alpha   90.00
_cell.angle_beta   90.00
_cell.angle_gamma   90.00
#
_symmetry.space_group_name_H-M   'P 1'
#
loop_
_entity.id
_entity.type
_entity.pdbx_description
1 polymer ?
#
loop_
_entity_poly.entity_id
_entity_poly.type
_entity_poly.pdbx_seq_one_letter_code
_entity_poly.pdbx_strand_id
1 'polypeptide(L)'
;TGLHVTAGLIDEHSHLAIDGGVNEGTHPVTSEVRIADVLDPNDVGMWRALAGGTTTMQLLHGSANPIGGQAAVVKLRWGGTADELPLQGAPPSIKFALGENVKQSNWDNPGPRYPKTRMGVEARMRDAFLAAQAYRDEQRAFAALPAAEQNRRVPPRRDLQLEALVEILDGKRIIHCHSY
;
A
#
# COMPACT_ATOMS: atom_id res chain seq x y z
N THR A 1 29.31 10.18 -31.14
CA THR A 1 29.81 11.14 -30.14
C THR A 1 28.86 12.32 -30.09
N GLY A 2 28.72 13.01 -28.96
CA GLY A 2 27.76 14.13 -28.81
C GLY A 2 26.37 13.75 -28.29
N LEU A 3 26.20 12.56 -27.69
CA LEU A 3 24.98 12.14 -27.00
C LEU A 3 25.19 12.14 -25.48
N HIS A 4 24.11 12.25 -24.72
CA HIS A 4 24.10 12.15 -23.27
C HIS A 4 23.64 10.76 -22.84
N VAL A 5 24.28 10.20 -21.81
CA VAL A 5 23.89 8.95 -21.16
C VAL A 5 23.65 9.26 -19.69
N THR A 6 22.51 8.83 -19.18
CA THR A 6 22.14 8.94 -17.77
C THR A 6 21.62 7.60 -17.28
N ALA A 7 21.52 7.44 -15.96
CA ALA A 7 20.65 6.42 -15.41
C ALA A 7 19.19 6.72 -15.81
N GLY A 8 18.35 5.67 -15.84
CA GLY A 8 16.91 5.85 -15.99
C GLY A 8 16.32 6.52 -14.75
N LEU A 9 15.38 7.45 -14.95
CA LEU A 9 14.71 8.15 -13.86
C LEU A 9 13.84 7.19 -13.04
N ILE A 10 13.67 7.54 -11.77
CA ILE A 10 12.83 6.83 -10.81
C ILE A 10 11.72 7.78 -10.37
N ASP A 11 10.47 7.38 -10.59
CA ASP A 11 9.30 8.07 -10.08
C ASP A 11 8.87 7.44 -8.74
N GLU A 12 9.03 8.17 -7.64
CA GLU A 12 8.76 7.65 -6.29
C GLU A 12 7.27 7.61 -5.94
N HIS A 13 6.42 8.30 -6.68
CA HIS A 13 4.98 8.29 -6.46
C HIS A 13 4.25 8.39 -7.78
N SER A 14 3.78 7.24 -8.27
CA SER A 14 2.97 7.15 -9.48
C SER A 14 1.63 6.47 -9.26
N HIS A 15 0.69 6.80 -10.13
CA HIS A 15 -0.61 6.14 -10.26
C HIS A 15 -0.82 5.51 -11.65
N LEU A 16 0.24 5.48 -12.47
CA LEU A 16 0.24 4.81 -13.78
C LEU A 16 0.32 3.29 -13.61
N ALA A 17 -0.11 2.56 -14.63
CA ALA A 17 -0.09 1.09 -14.69
C ALA A 17 -0.91 0.41 -13.57
N ILE A 18 -1.98 1.07 -13.13
CA ILE A 18 -2.93 0.56 -12.11
C ILE A 18 -4.32 0.50 -12.75
N ASP A 19 -4.87 -0.71 -12.89
CA ASP A 19 -6.23 -0.94 -13.38
C ASP A 19 -7.26 -0.94 -12.24
N GLY A 20 -8.54 -0.78 -12.57
CA GLY A 20 -9.64 -1.02 -11.61
C GLY A 20 -9.83 0.04 -10.53
N GLY A 21 -9.07 1.14 -10.58
CA GLY A 21 -9.16 2.27 -9.65
C GLY A 21 -8.14 2.22 -8.51
N VAL A 22 -7.52 3.37 -8.23
CA VAL A 22 -6.34 3.48 -7.37
C VAL A 22 -6.63 3.59 -5.86
N ASN A 23 -7.90 3.74 -5.47
CA ASN A 23 -8.29 3.86 -4.06
C ASN A 23 -9.48 2.96 -3.74
N GLU A 24 -9.37 2.16 -2.69
CA GLU A 24 -10.53 1.57 -2.03
C GLU A 24 -11.11 2.58 -1.02
N GLY A 25 -11.82 3.59 -1.54
CA GLY A 25 -12.28 4.74 -0.75
C GLY A 25 -13.37 4.44 0.28
N THR A 26 -13.97 3.24 0.24
CA THR A 26 -15.15 2.91 1.07
C THR A 26 -14.81 2.72 2.56
N HIS A 27 -13.55 2.41 2.89
CA HIS A 27 -13.11 2.18 4.27
C HIS A 27 -11.81 2.95 4.59
N PRO A 28 -11.62 3.56 5.77
CA PRO A 28 -10.45 4.40 6.04
C PRO A 28 -9.12 3.64 6.22
N VAL A 29 -9.19 2.32 6.42
CA VAL A 29 -8.02 1.45 6.57
C VAL A 29 -8.22 0.25 5.67
N THR A 30 -7.39 0.13 4.65
CA THR A 30 -7.44 -0.92 3.62
C THR A 30 -6.04 -1.50 3.39
N SER A 31 -5.30 -1.80 4.46
CA SER A 31 -3.92 -2.31 4.35
C SER A 31 -3.79 -3.69 3.70
N GLU A 32 -4.91 -4.41 3.55
CA GLU A 32 -5.01 -5.69 2.85
C GLU A 32 -4.95 -5.56 1.32
N VAL A 33 -5.35 -4.43 0.73
CA VAL A 33 -5.36 -4.28 -0.74
C VAL A 33 -3.96 -3.96 -1.26
N ARG A 34 -3.66 -4.42 -2.48
CA ARG A 34 -2.30 -4.42 -3.04
C ARG A 34 -2.32 -3.92 -4.47
N ILE A 35 -1.48 -2.94 -4.79
CA ILE A 35 -1.30 -2.50 -6.19
C ILE A 35 -0.79 -3.64 -7.09
N ALA A 36 0.01 -4.56 -6.54
CA ALA A 36 0.51 -5.71 -7.27
C ALA A 36 -0.60 -6.62 -7.86
N ASP A 37 -1.83 -6.57 -7.32
CA ASP A 37 -2.95 -7.38 -7.79
C ASP A 37 -3.69 -6.76 -9.00
N VAL A 38 -3.38 -5.51 -9.34
CA VAL A 38 -4.12 -4.72 -10.33
C VAL A 38 -3.17 -3.98 -11.29
N LEU A 39 -2.03 -4.58 -11.61
CA LEU A 39 -1.06 -4.00 -12.55
C LEU A 39 -1.57 -4.07 -13.99
N ASP A 40 -1.58 -2.93 -14.69
CA ASP A 40 -1.88 -2.85 -16.12
C ASP A 40 -0.60 -2.72 -16.96
N PRO A 41 -0.15 -3.79 -17.65
CA PRO A 41 1.02 -3.72 -18.52
C PRO A 41 0.76 -2.97 -19.84
N ASN A 42 -0.49 -2.66 -20.17
CA ASN A 42 -0.89 -2.00 -21.41
C ASN A 42 -1.17 -0.50 -21.24
N ASP A 43 -0.97 0.07 -20.04
CA ASP A 43 -1.17 1.50 -19.81
C ASP A 43 -0.20 2.32 -20.67
N VAL A 44 -0.75 3.06 -21.65
CA VAL A 44 0.00 3.95 -22.54
C VAL A 44 0.85 4.99 -21.79
N GLY A 45 0.50 5.30 -20.53
CA GLY A 45 1.31 6.10 -19.62
C GLY A 45 2.72 5.53 -19.41
N MET A 46 2.89 4.20 -19.38
CA MET A 46 4.20 3.56 -19.29
C MET A 46 5.08 3.86 -20.51
N TRP A 47 4.52 3.79 -21.72
CA TRP A 47 5.24 4.17 -22.94
C TRP A 47 5.74 5.61 -22.82
N ARG A 48 4.85 6.52 -22.40
CA ARG A 48 5.15 7.97 -22.30
C ARG A 48 6.22 8.24 -21.25
N ALA A 49 6.16 7.55 -20.11
CA ALA A 49 7.17 7.62 -19.06
C ALA A 49 8.54 7.13 -19.56
N LEU A 50 8.58 6.00 -20.28
CA LEU A 50 9.81 5.46 -20.89
C LEU A 50 10.44 6.43 -21.88
N ALA A 51 9.64 7.06 -22.74
CA ALA A 51 10.13 8.06 -23.69
C ALA A 51 10.65 9.34 -23.01
N GLY A 52 10.15 9.65 -21.82
CA GLY A 52 10.68 10.70 -20.94
C GLY A 52 11.92 10.30 -20.13
N GLY A 53 12.38 9.05 -20.23
CA GLY A 53 13.55 8.52 -19.52
C GLY A 53 13.24 7.88 -18.16
N THR A 54 11.98 7.83 -17.72
CA THR A 54 11.56 7.09 -16.52
C THR A 54 11.59 5.60 -16.78
N THR A 55 12.27 4.85 -15.91
CA THR A 55 12.41 3.40 -16.06
C THR A 55 11.86 2.61 -14.89
N THR A 56 11.70 3.24 -13.74
CA THR A 56 11.24 2.60 -12.50
C THR A 56 10.21 3.52 -11.86
N MET A 57 9.14 2.96 -11.32
CA MET A 57 8.13 3.71 -10.60
C MET A 57 7.74 2.98 -9.33
N GLN A 58 7.44 3.73 -8.27
CA GLN A 58 6.74 3.22 -7.11
C GLN A 58 5.26 3.57 -7.24
N LEU A 59 4.45 2.55 -7.46
CA LEU A 59 3.01 2.65 -7.65
C LEU A 59 2.34 2.63 -6.28
N LEU A 60 1.60 3.71 -5.99
CA LEU A 60 0.95 3.92 -4.71
C LEU A 60 -0.56 4.03 -4.89
N HIS A 61 -1.31 3.61 -3.87
CA HIS A 61 -2.69 4.03 -3.73
C HIS A 61 -2.77 5.57 -3.68
N GLY A 62 -3.95 6.13 -3.96
CA GLY A 62 -4.18 7.57 -3.83
C GLY A 62 -4.18 8.05 -2.37
N SER A 63 -4.91 9.12 -2.08
CA SER A 63 -4.96 9.74 -0.74
C SER A 63 -6.36 9.72 -0.12
N ALA A 64 -7.22 8.78 -0.53
CA ALA A 64 -8.60 8.70 -0.04
C ALA A 64 -8.70 8.16 1.40
N ASN A 65 -7.69 7.44 1.86
CA ASN A 65 -7.70 6.66 3.09
C ASN A 65 -6.53 7.08 3.99
N PRO A 66 -6.74 7.21 5.31
CA PRO A 66 -5.64 7.26 6.27
C PRO A 66 -4.58 6.19 6.02
N ILE A 67 -5.00 4.92 5.84
CA ILE A 67 -4.13 3.79 5.46
C ILE A 67 -4.70 3.19 4.18
N GLY A 68 -4.05 3.44 3.04
CA GLY A 68 -4.61 3.18 1.71
C GLY A 68 -4.37 1.78 1.16
N GLY A 69 -3.21 1.19 1.40
CA GLY A 69 -2.88 -0.14 0.90
C GLY A 69 -1.46 -0.28 0.39
N GLN A 70 -1.07 -1.51 0.11
CA GLN A 70 0.30 -1.90 -0.20
C GLN A 70 0.73 -1.41 -1.58
N ALA A 71 1.94 -0.85 -1.65
CA ALA A 71 2.52 -0.33 -2.88
C ALA A 71 3.22 -1.43 -3.70
N ALA A 72 3.55 -1.11 -4.95
CA ALA A 72 4.40 -1.95 -5.78
C ALA A 72 5.49 -1.11 -6.44
N VAL A 73 6.75 -1.50 -6.30
CA VAL A 73 7.83 -0.93 -7.11
C VAL A 73 7.92 -1.72 -8.40
N VAL A 74 7.82 -1.04 -9.53
CA VAL A 74 7.84 -1.65 -10.86
C VAL A 74 8.97 -1.09 -11.70
N LYS A 75 9.47 -1.91 -12.61
CA LYS A 75 10.38 -1.51 -13.68
C LYS A 75 9.63 -1.61 -15.00
N LEU A 76 9.62 -0.51 -15.75
CA LEU A 76 8.77 -0.36 -16.92
C LEU A 76 9.26 -1.24 -18.06
N ARG A 77 8.40 -2.14 -18.53
CA ARG A 77 8.65 -3.05 -19.66
C ARG A 77 7.46 -3.00 -20.62
N TRP A 78 7.46 -2.01 -21.50
CA TRP A 78 6.41 -1.91 -22.51
C TRP A 78 6.41 -3.14 -23.42
N GLY A 79 5.24 -3.74 -23.63
CA GLY A 79 5.08 -4.99 -24.36
C GLY A 79 5.35 -6.27 -23.55
N GLY A 80 5.65 -6.15 -22.26
CA GLY A 80 5.71 -7.27 -21.33
C GLY A 80 4.35 -7.60 -20.70
N THR A 81 4.37 -8.56 -19.78
CA THR A 81 3.21 -8.98 -18.98
C THR A 81 3.19 -8.32 -17.60
N ALA A 82 2.05 -8.35 -16.92
CA ALA A 82 1.89 -7.78 -15.58
C ALA A 82 2.89 -8.36 -14.57
N ASP A 83 3.15 -9.67 -14.64
CA ASP A 83 4.07 -10.39 -13.75
C ASP A 83 5.54 -9.99 -13.95
N GLU A 84 5.89 -9.37 -15.08
CA GLU A 84 7.25 -8.89 -15.38
C GLU A 84 7.50 -7.46 -14.92
N LEU A 85 6.47 -6.73 -14.49
CA LEU A 85 6.60 -5.35 -14.02
C LEU A 85 7.24 -5.24 -12.64
N PRO A 86 6.85 -6.04 -11.61
CA PRO A 86 7.42 -5.92 -10.27
C PRO A 86 8.94 -5.99 -10.26
N LEU A 87 9.56 -5.02 -9.59
CA LEU A 87 11.00 -5.01 -9.37
C LEU A 87 11.35 -6.00 -8.26
N GLN A 88 11.98 -7.11 -8.64
CA GLN A 88 12.42 -8.15 -7.72
C GLN A 88 13.34 -7.57 -6.64
N GLY A 89 13.08 -7.94 -5.38
CA GLY A 89 13.86 -7.48 -4.22
C GLY A 89 13.56 -6.05 -3.76
N ALA A 90 12.59 -5.35 -4.36
CA ALA A 90 12.17 -4.06 -3.86
C ALA A 90 11.58 -4.19 -2.44
N PRO A 91 11.95 -3.30 -1.49
CA PRO A 91 11.37 -3.31 -0.15
C PRO A 91 9.85 -3.13 -0.21
N PRO A 92 9.06 -3.92 0.54
CA PRO A 92 7.62 -3.74 0.55
C PRO A 92 7.27 -2.43 1.25
N SER A 93 6.31 -1.70 0.68
CA SER A 93 5.84 -0.45 1.26
C SER A 93 4.31 -0.34 1.23
N ILE A 94 3.78 0.69 1.88
CA ILE A 94 2.36 0.95 2.03
C ILE A 94 2.08 2.45 2.03
N LYS A 95 0.97 2.84 1.39
CA LYS A 95 0.54 4.22 1.31
C LYS A 95 -0.25 4.65 2.54
N PHE A 96 0.17 5.75 3.12
CA PHE A 96 -0.56 6.51 4.14
C PHE A 96 -0.89 7.90 3.60
N ALA A 97 -1.93 8.53 4.14
CA ALA A 97 -2.25 9.91 3.82
C ALA A 97 -2.77 10.70 5.03
N LEU A 98 -2.48 12.00 5.02
CA LEU A 98 -2.94 13.01 5.98
C LEU A 98 -3.59 14.18 5.22
N GLY A 99 -4.19 15.12 5.95
CA GLY A 99 -4.75 16.36 5.37
C GLY A 99 -6.23 16.26 4.95
N GLU A 100 -6.62 17.03 3.92
CA GLU A 100 -8.01 17.20 3.50
C GLU A 100 -8.66 15.92 2.93
N ASN A 101 -7.93 15.18 2.11
CA ASN A 101 -8.51 14.09 1.31
C ASN A 101 -8.98 12.92 2.16
N VAL A 102 -8.20 12.55 3.18
CA VAL A 102 -8.54 11.45 4.09
C VAL A 102 -9.73 11.76 4.99
N LYS A 103 -9.99 13.04 5.27
CA LYS A 103 -11.21 13.52 5.94
C LYS A 103 -12.33 13.91 4.98
N GLN A 104 -12.10 13.76 3.67
CA GLN A 104 -13.07 13.96 2.59
C GLN A 104 -13.66 15.37 2.55
N SER A 105 -12.89 16.42 2.91
CA SER A 105 -13.41 17.79 2.90
C SER A 105 -13.55 18.40 1.51
N ASN A 106 -12.87 17.83 0.53
CA ASN A 106 -12.87 18.32 -0.86
C ASN A 106 -13.77 17.46 -1.75
N TRP A 107 -14.65 16.64 -1.16
CA TRP A 107 -15.48 15.67 -1.86
C TRP A 107 -16.92 16.13 -1.82
N ASP A 108 -17.61 16.07 -2.96
CA ASP A 108 -19.04 16.35 -3.01
C ASP A 108 -19.81 15.23 -2.32
N ASN A 109 -20.62 15.58 -1.32
CA ASN A 109 -21.45 14.66 -0.53
C ASN A 109 -20.67 13.45 0.02
N PRO A 110 -19.70 13.64 0.93
CA PRO A 110 -18.70 12.64 1.30
C PRO A 110 -19.24 11.44 2.13
N GLY A 111 -20.56 11.28 2.24
CA GLY A 111 -21.21 10.21 3.00
C GLY A 111 -20.85 10.18 4.49
N PRO A 112 -21.31 9.17 5.24
CA PRO A 112 -21.12 9.08 6.69
C PRO A 112 -19.77 8.47 7.13
N ARG A 113 -18.85 8.18 6.19
CA ARG A 113 -17.59 7.48 6.50
C ARG A 113 -16.74 8.27 7.52
N TYR A 114 -16.37 7.62 8.62
CA TYR A 114 -15.38 8.13 9.56
C TYR A 114 -13.95 7.92 9.01
N PRO A 115 -12.99 8.84 9.21
CA PRO A 115 -13.06 10.11 9.96
C PRO A 115 -13.41 11.35 9.12
N LYS A 116 -13.91 12.41 9.78
CA LYS A 116 -14.21 13.73 9.16
C LYS A 116 -13.34 14.89 9.67
N THR A 117 -12.40 14.61 10.57
CA THR A 117 -11.49 15.61 11.15
C THR A 117 -10.06 15.10 11.16
N ARG A 118 -9.07 16.00 11.24
CA ARG A 118 -7.64 15.62 11.37
C ARG A 118 -7.39 14.79 12.64
N MET A 119 -8.05 15.13 13.75
CA MET A 119 -7.98 14.36 15.00
C MET A 119 -8.55 12.94 14.83
N GLY A 120 -9.65 12.79 14.08
CA GLY A 120 -10.22 11.48 13.79
C GLY A 120 -9.31 10.61 12.92
N VAL A 121 -8.52 11.21 12.03
CA VAL A 121 -7.50 10.49 11.25
C VAL A 121 -6.43 9.89 12.16
N GLU A 122 -5.89 10.69 13.08
CA GLU A 122 -4.91 10.20 14.06
C GLU A 122 -5.50 9.08 14.93
N ALA A 123 -6.69 9.31 15.50
CA ALA A 123 -7.38 8.31 16.32
C ALA A 123 -7.58 7.00 15.54
N ARG A 124 -8.03 7.08 14.28
CA ARG A 124 -8.24 5.90 13.44
C ARG A 124 -6.96 5.13 13.16
N MET A 125 -5.86 5.83 12.86
CA MET A 125 -4.55 5.20 12.65
C MET A 125 -4.06 4.51 13.93
N ARG A 126 -4.20 5.19 15.08
CA ARG A 126 -3.83 4.64 16.39
C ARG A 126 -4.61 3.38 16.71
N ASP A 127 -5.93 3.39 16.53
CA ASP A 127 -6.80 2.23 16.76
C ASP A 127 -6.39 1.03 15.88
N ALA A 128 -6.06 1.29 14.61
CA ALA A 128 -5.62 0.24 13.68
C ALA A 128 -4.31 -0.42 14.14
N PHE A 129 -3.34 0.36 14.61
CA PHE A 129 -2.07 -0.18 15.10
C PHE A 129 -2.21 -0.87 16.47
N LEU A 130 -3.09 -0.41 17.35
CA LEU A 130 -3.41 -1.12 18.60
C LEU A 130 -4.05 -2.49 18.31
N ALA A 131 -4.97 -2.56 17.34
CA ALA A 131 -5.54 -3.82 16.89
C ALA A 131 -4.47 -4.75 16.28
N ALA A 132 -3.57 -4.20 15.46
CA ALA A 132 -2.46 -4.97 14.89
C ALA A 132 -1.49 -5.49 15.96
N GLN A 133 -1.20 -4.70 16.99
CA GLN A 133 -0.38 -5.14 18.12
C GLN A 133 -1.03 -6.29 18.88
N ALA A 134 -2.32 -6.16 19.22
CA ALA A 134 -3.06 -7.23 19.90
C ALA A 134 -3.09 -8.51 19.06
N TYR A 135 -3.36 -8.39 17.75
CA TYR A 135 -3.32 -9.50 16.81
C TYR A 135 -1.95 -10.18 16.76
N ARG A 136 -0.87 -9.39 16.68
CA ARG A 136 0.51 -9.89 16.68
C ARG A 136 0.81 -10.69 17.94
N ASP A 137 0.42 -10.16 19.10
CA ASP A 137 0.71 -10.75 20.39
C ASP A 137 -0.09 -12.05 20.58
N GLU A 138 -1.34 -12.10 20.10
CA GLU A 138 -2.16 -13.32 20.06
C GLU A 138 -1.51 -14.40 19.16
N GLN A 139 -1.10 -14.03 17.94
CA GLN A 139 -0.44 -14.95 17.01
C GLN A 139 0.87 -15.49 17.58
N ARG A 140 1.68 -14.63 18.21
CA ARG A 140 2.93 -15.04 18.85
C ARG A 140 2.70 -15.94 20.06
N ALA A 141 1.69 -15.65 20.88
CA ALA A 141 1.34 -16.48 22.02
C ALA A 141 0.92 -17.88 21.58
N PHE A 142 0.10 -17.99 20.53
CA PHE A 142 -0.27 -19.30 19.97
C PHE A 142 0.94 -20.04 19.41
N ALA A 143 1.78 -19.37 18.62
CA ALA A 143 2.97 -19.96 18.02
C ALA A 143 4.01 -20.43 19.05
N ALA A 144 4.04 -19.84 20.25
CA ALA A 144 4.92 -20.22 21.35
C ALA A 144 4.44 -21.45 22.13
N LEU A 145 3.19 -21.91 21.92
CA LEU A 145 2.69 -23.11 22.59
C LEU A 145 3.40 -24.38 22.10
N PRO A 146 3.55 -25.42 22.93
CA PRO A 146 4.00 -26.73 22.48
C PRO A 146 3.09 -27.29 21.37
N ALA A 147 3.64 -28.02 20.41
CA ALA A 147 2.87 -28.57 19.28
C ALA A 147 1.66 -29.41 19.72
N ALA A 148 1.79 -30.16 20.82
CA ALA A 148 0.69 -30.93 21.39
C ALA A 148 -0.48 -30.06 21.87
N GLU A 149 -0.21 -28.83 22.30
CA GLU A 149 -1.21 -27.86 22.75
C GLU A 149 -1.79 -27.07 21.57
N GLN A 150 -0.96 -26.71 20.59
CA GLN A 150 -1.43 -26.12 19.33
C GLN A 150 -2.45 -27.03 18.64
N ASN A 151 -2.20 -28.34 18.58
CA ASN A 151 -3.11 -29.33 17.98
C ASN A 151 -4.45 -29.47 18.71
N ARG A 152 -4.57 -28.95 19.94
CA ARG A 152 -5.78 -29.00 20.76
C ARG A 152 -6.55 -27.68 20.80
N ARG A 153 -6.03 -26.64 20.14
CA ARG A 153 -6.59 -25.29 20.14
C ARG A 153 -6.87 -24.83 18.72
N VAL A 154 -7.85 -23.94 18.58
CA VAL A 154 -8.09 -23.26 17.30
C VAL A 154 -7.05 -22.15 17.16
N PRO A 155 -6.32 -22.05 16.04
CA PRO A 155 -5.38 -20.96 15.81
C PRO A 155 -6.11 -19.61 15.73
N PRO A 156 -5.46 -18.50 16.12
CA PRO A 156 -6.02 -17.17 15.93
C PRO A 156 -6.39 -16.93 14.46
N ARG A 157 -7.54 -16.29 14.24
CA ARG A 157 -8.06 -16.04 12.89
C ARG A 157 -7.07 -15.21 12.09
N ARG A 158 -6.70 -15.68 10.91
CA ARG A 158 -5.89 -14.91 9.97
C ARG A 158 -6.61 -13.63 9.52
N ASP A 159 -5.93 -12.49 9.58
CA ASP A 159 -6.46 -11.19 9.17
C ASP A 159 -5.45 -10.45 8.28
N LEU A 160 -5.74 -10.34 6.99
CA LEU A 160 -4.81 -9.76 6.00
C LEU A 160 -4.57 -8.26 6.23
N GLN A 161 -5.58 -7.55 6.76
CA GLN A 161 -5.45 -6.13 7.06
C GLN A 161 -4.45 -5.93 8.21
N LEU A 162 -4.62 -6.71 9.28
CA LEU A 162 -3.75 -6.64 10.45
C LEU A 162 -2.36 -7.21 10.17
N GLU A 163 -2.23 -8.27 9.37
CA GLU A 163 -0.93 -8.81 8.93
C GLU A 163 -0.06 -7.73 8.29
N ALA A 164 -0.61 -6.95 7.36
CA ALA A 164 0.11 -5.86 6.70
C ALA A 164 0.57 -4.77 7.68
N LEU A 165 -0.22 -4.49 8.73
CA LEU A 165 0.17 -3.55 9.79
C LEU A 165 1.20 -4.13 10.76
N VAL A 166 1.14 -5.43 11.04
CA VAL A 166 2.15 -6.14 11.83
C VAL A 166 3.51 -6.11 11.14
N GLU A 167 3.55 -6.24 9.81
CA GLU A 167 4.80 -6.08 9.06
C GLU A 167 5.44 -4.70 9.25
N ILE A 168 4.64 -3.65 9.43
CA ILE A 168 5.15 -2.32 9.77
C ILE A 168 5.69 -2.29 11.20
N LEU A 169 4.95 -2.84 12.17
CA LEU A 169 5.38 -2.93 13.57
C LEU A 169 6.69 -3.72 13.74
N ASP A 170 6.92 -4.70 12.87
CA ASP A 170 8.12 -5.54 12.84
C ASP A 170 9.23 -4.99 11.91
N GLY A 171 9.05 -3.79 11.35
CA GLY A 171 10.04 -3.11 10.52
C GLY A 171 10.28 -3.72 9.13
N LYS A 172 9.39 -4.60 8.68
CA LYS A 172 9.47 -5.27 7.37
C LYS A 172 8.90 -4.41 6.24
N ARG A 173 7.84 -3.64 6.53
CA ARG A 173 7.13 -2.82 5.55
C ARG A 173 7.26 -1.34 5.85
N ILE A 174 7.62 -0.57 4.82
CA ILE A 174 7.93 0.86 4.93
C ILE A 174 6.68 1.71 4.65
N ILE A 175 6.44 2.73 5.46
CA ILE A 175 5.37 3.70 5.25
C ILE A 175 5.84 4.78 4.26
N HIS A 176 5.06 5.02 3.21
CA HIS A 176 5.12 6.26 2.42
C HIS A 176 3.88 7.08 2.75
N CYS A 177 4.09 8.24 3.36
CA CYS A 177 2.99 9.09 3.83
C CYS A 177 2.92 10.37 3.00
N HIS A 178 1.79 10.57 2.33
CA HIS A 178 1.48 11.86 1.70
C HIS A 178 0.83 12.79 2.73
N SER A 179 1.33 14.02 2.84
CA SER A 179 0.66 15.09 3.61
C SER A 179 0.54 16.34 2.75
N TYR A 180 -0.62 16.98 2.87
CA TYR A 180 -0.85 18.36 2.44
C TYR A 180 -0.43 19.35 3.51
#